data_AF-A0A381ZFF7-F1
#
_entry.id   AF-A0A381ZFF7-F1
#
_cell.length_a   1.000
_cell.length_b   1.000
_cell.length_c   1.000
_cell.angle_alpha   90.00
_cell.angle_beta   90.00
_cell.angle_gamma   90.00
#
_symmetry.space_group_name_H-M   'P 1'
#
loop_
_entity.id
_entity.type
_entity.pdbx_description
1 polymer ?
#
loop_
_entity_poly.entity_id
_entity_poly.type
_entity_poly.pdbx_seq_one_letter_code
_entity_poly.pdbx_strand_id
1 'polypeptide(L)'
;MNTDKEIEKLRCKVDAFDDRILDILVQRFSVVKKIGQIKSISIIDIDHPDREKEIVERLADNLKGKLHRKDIMKILKPIFEISKKFQVEE
;
A
#
# COMPACT_ATOMS: atom_id res chain seq x y z
N MET A 1 31.78 1.86 -22.49
CA MET A 1 30.35 1.75 -22.11
C MET A 1 29.92 3.09 -21.54
N ASN A 2 28.78 3.64 -21.97
CA ASN A 2 28.30 4.92 -21.43
C ASN A 2 27.42 4.62 -20.21
N THR A 3 27.96 4.84 -19.01
CA THR A 3 27.30 4.60 -17.72
C THR A 3 25.92 5.28 -17.64
N ASP A 4 25.78 6.47 -18.24
CA ASP A 4 24.51 7.21 -18.22
C ASP A 4 23.39 6.46 -18.96
N LYS A 5 23.72 5.76 -20.06
CA LYS A 5 22.75 4.96 -20.81
C LYS A 5 22.29 3.73 -20.03
N GLU A 6 23.14 3.14 -19.19
CA GLU A 6 22.76 1.99 -18.36
C GLU A 6 21.91 2.43 -17.16
N ILE A 7 22.24 3.57 -16.54
CA ILE A 7 21.40 4.17 -15.50
C ILE A 7 20.00 4.46 -16.06
N GLU A 8 19.91 5.02 -17.26
CA GLU A 8 18.62 5.37 -17.85
C GLU A 8 17.75 4.14 -18.10
N LYS A 9 18.33 3.04 -18.61
CA LYS A 9 17.61 1.78 -18.77
C LYS A 9 17.07 1.23 -17.45
N LEU A 10 17.80 1.41 -16.35
CA LEU A 10 17.35 0.98 -15.03
C LEU A 10 16.23 1.89 -14.51
N ARG A 11 16.29 3.20 -14.76
CA ARG A 11 15.20 4.13 -14.43
C ARG A 11 13.92 3.79 -15.15
N CYS A 12 13.97 3.51 -16.46
CA CYS A 12 12.76 3.07 -17.19
C CYS A 12 12.13 1.80 -16.60
N LYS A 13 12.94 0.90 -16.01
CA LYS A 13 12.41 -0.28 -15.30
C LYS A 13 11.75 0.11 -13.98
N VAL A 14 12.31 1.06 -13.23
CA VAL A 14 11.73 1.61 -12.00
C VAL A 14 10.40 2.29 -12.33
N ASP A 15 10.35 3.13 -13.36
CA ASP A 15 9.12 3.82 -13.78
C ASP A 15 8.00 2.81 -14.07
N ALA A 16 8.31 1.73 -14.81
CA ALA A 16 7.35 0.67 -15.09
C ALA A 16 6.89 -0.11 -13.84
N PHE A 17 7.71 -0.18 -12.79
CA PHE A 17 7.27 -0.72 -11.50
C PHE A 17 6.39 0.27 -10.74
N ASP A 18 6.72 1.55 -10.77
CA ASP A 18 5.97 2.61 -10.09
C ASP A 18 4.55 2.75 -10.67
N ASP A 19 4.41 2.71 -11.99
CA ASP A 19 3.10 2.68 -12.66
C ASP A 19 2.24 1.51 -12.16
N ARG A 20 2.83 0.31 -12.09
CA ARG A 20 2.14 -0.89 -11.59
C ARG A 20 1.81 -0.80 -10.11
N ILE A 21 2.65 -0.17 -9.30
CA ILE A 21 2.37 0.07 -7.88
C ILE A 21 1.13 0.95 -7.75
N LEU A 22 1.04 2.05 -8.51
CA LEU A 22 -0.12 2.94 -8.48
C LEU A 22 -1.39 2.23 -8.94
N ASP A 23 -1.35 1.47 -10.03
CA ASP A 23 -2.50 0.70 -10.51
C ASP A 23 -3.04 -0.27 -9.45
N ILE A 24 -2.14 -0.98 -8.76
CA ILE A 24 -2.51 -1.91 -7.68
C ILE A 24 -3.09 -1.15 -6.48
N LEU A 25 -2.54 0.03 -6.14
CA LEU A 25 -3.06 0.85 -5.05
C LEU A 25 -4.46 1.36 -5.36
N VAL A 26 -4.73 1.80 -6.59
CA VAL A 26 -6.08 2.22 -7.03
C VAL A 26 -7.07 1.07 -6.88
N GLN A 27 -6.71 -0.13 -7.34
CA GLN A 27 -7.55 -1.32 -7.17
C GLN A 27 -7.79 -1.62 -5.68
N ARG A 28 -6.75 -1.55 -4.86
CA ARG A 28 -6.87 -1.74 -3.40
C ARG A 28 -7.82 -0.71 -2.78
N PHE A 29 -7.72 0.57 -3.16
CA PHE A 29 -8.59 1.63 -2.63
C PHE A 29 -10.05 1.46 -3.06
N SER A 30 -10.32 0.93 -4.26
CA SER A 30 -11.69 0.60 -4.69
C SER A 30 -12.35 -0.44 -3.77
N VAL A 31 -11.59 -1.43 -3.29
CA VAL A 31 -12.07 -2.44 -2.33
C VAL A 31 -12.25 -1.80 -0.96
N VAL A 32 -11.33 -0.94 -0.54
CA VAL A 32 -11.43 -0.20 0.72
C VAL A 32 -12.65 0.70 0.76
N LYS A 33 -13.02 1.37 -0.35
CA LYS A 33 -14.24 2.17 -0.44
C LYS A 33 -15.49 1.34 -0.13
N LYS A 34 -15.57 0.12 -0.68
CA LYS A 34 -16.65 -0.83 -0.37
C LYS A 34 -16.66 -1.25 1.10
N ILE A 35 -15.50 -1.41 1.72
CA ILE A 35 -15.40 -1.68 3.17
C ILE A 35 -15.95 -0.48 3.96
N GLY A 36 -15.61 0.75 3.58
CA GLY A 36 -16.14 1.97 4.20
C GLY A 36 -17.66 2.05 4.16
N GLN A 37 -18.26 1.74 3.00
CA GLN A 37 -19.73 1.68 2.83
C GLN A 37 -20.40 0.66 3.76
N ILE A 38 -19.78 -0.50 3.99
CA ILE A 38 -20.30 -1.50 4.92
C ILE A 38 -20.16 -1.01 6.37
N LYS A 39 -18.99 -0.45 6.72
CA LYS A 39 -18.72 0.06 8.07
C LYS A 39 -19.67 1.19 8.48
N SER A 40 -20.00 2.09 7.55
CA SER A 40 -20.92 3.21 7.82
C SER A 40 -22.33 2.73 8.13
N ILE A 41 -22.83 1.71 7.41
CA ILE A 41 -24.14 1.09 7.67
C ILE A 41 -24.14 0.38 9.04
N SER A 42 -23.04 -0.28 9.40
CA SER A 42 -22.94 -1.08 10.63
C SER A 42 -22.43 -0.33 11.86
N ILE A 43 -22.21 1.00 11.78
CA ILE A 43 -21.65 1.84 12.86
C ILE A 43 -20.32 1.26 13.38
N ILE A 44 -19.48 0.78 12.46
CA ILE A 44 -18.14 0.27 12.77
C ILE A 44 -17.12 1.38 12.55
N ASP A 45 -16.18 1.54 13.47
CA ASP A 45 -15.14 2.56 13.37
C ASP A 45 -14.21 2.32 12.16
N ILE A 46 -13.78 3.42 11.54
CA ILE A 46 -12.86 3.42 10.41
C ILE A 46 -11.45 3.08 10.90
N ASP A 47 -11.04 3.66 12.04
CA ASP A 47 -9.73 3.38 12.61
C ASP A 47 -9.71 1.98 13.24
N HIS A 48 -8.73 1.17 12.85
CA HIS A 48 -8.59 -0.19 13.35
C HIS A 48 -7.10 -0.56 13.46
N PRO A 49 -6.39 -0.01 14.46
CA PRO A 49 -4.93 -0.15 14.60
C PRO A 49 -4.45 -1.60 14.62
N ASP A 50 -5.22 -2.48 15.27
CA ASP A 50 -4.89 -3.92 15.32
C ASP A 50 -4.88 -4.55 13.93
N ARG A 51 -5.78 -4.10 13.03
CA ARG A 51 -5.83 -4.60 11.65
C ARG A 51 -4.61 -4.17 10.85
N GLU A 52 -4.16 -2.94 11.04
CA GLU A 52 -2.92 -2.43 10.41
C GLU A 52 -1.70 -3.22 10.88
N LYS A 53 -1.63 -3.52 12.18
CA LYS A 53 -0.57 -4.33 12.78
C LYS A 53 -0.54 -5.75 12.20
N GLU A 54 -1.69 -6.43 12.13
CA GLU A 54 -1.81 -7.77 11.53
C GLU A 54 -1.32 -7.81 10.08
N ILE A 55 -1.64 -6.77 9.29
CA ILE A 55 -1.21 -6.69 7.88
C ILE A 55 0.32 -6.60 7.80
N VAL A 56 0.94 -5.76 8.64
CA VAL A 56 2.40 -5.60 8.68
C VAL A 56 3.09 -6.88 9.13
N GLU A 57 2.57 -7.55 10.16
CA GLU A 57 3.10 -8.83 10.64
C GLU A 57 3.03 -9.91 9.56
N ARG A 58 1.85 -10.12 8.97
CA ARG A 58 1.65 -11.07 7.87
C ARG A 58 2.60 -10.82 6.70
N LEU A 59 2.82 -9.56 6.32
CA LEU A 59 3.71 -9.22 5.19
C LEU A 59 5.19 -9.38 5.54
N ALA A 60 5.60 -9.05 6.77
CA ALA A 60 6.96 -9.25 7.25
C ALA A 60 7.33 -10.75 7.25
N ASP A 61 6.40 -11.61 7.64
CA ASP A 61 6.64 -13.05 7.68
C ASP A 61 6.68 -13.70 6.28
N ASN A 62 5.98 -13.11 5.31
CA ASN A 62 5.95 -13.58 3.92
C ASN A 62 7.14 -13.08 3.08
N LEU A 63 7.72 -11.91 3.39
CA LEU A 63 8.79 -11.29 2.61
C LEU A 63 10.21 -11.68 3.10
N LYS A 64 10.37 -12.84 3.74
CA LYS A 64 11.62 -13.30 4.41
C LYS A 64 12.89 -12.84 3.67
N GLY A 65 13.65 -11.96 4.32
CA GLY A 65 14.95 -11.49 3.86
C GLY A 65 14.95 -10.34 2.84
N LYS A 66 13.79 -9.84 2.39
CA LYS A 66 13.71 -8.74 1.41
C LYS A 66 13.51 -7.36 2.03
N LEU A 67 12.70 -7.28 3.10
CA LEU A 67 12.43 -6.04 3.83
C LEU A 67 12.29 -6.32 5.32
N HIS A 68 12.78 -5.42 6.17
CA HIS A 68 12.52 -5.50 7.61
C HIS A 68 11.12 -5.01 7.93
N ARG A 69 10.54 -5.51 9.03
CA ARG A 69 9.21 -5.09 9.53
C ARG A 69 9.07 -3.56 9.64
N LYS A 70 10.13 -2.87 10.08
CA LYS A 70 10.17 -1.40 10.18
C LYS A 70 9.98 -0.71 8.83
N ASP A 71 10.52 -1.28 7.75
CA ASP A 71 10.47 -0.69 6.41
C ASP A 71 9.11 -0.96 5.78
N ILE A 72 8.55 -2.15 5.99
CA ILE A 72 7.16 -2.49 5.60
C ILE A 72 6.18 -1.53 6.28
N MET A 73 6.33 -1.29 7.58
CA MET A 73 5.49 -0.34 8.31
C MET A 73 5.58 1.08 7.72
N LYS A 74 6.79 1.55 7.40
CA LYS A 74 6.99 2.88 6.79
C LYS A 74 6.33 3.02 5.43
N ILE A 75 6.33 1.95 4.63
CA ILE A 75 5.67 1.93 3.32
C ILE A 75 4.15 1.92 3.46
N LEU A 76 3.63 1.06 4.35
CA LEU A 76 2.18 0.84 4.44
C LEU A 76 1.44 1.91 5.24
N LYS A 77 2.07 2.56 6.22
CA LYS A 77 1.40 3.57 7.04
C LYS A 77 0.79 4.71 6.19
N PRO A 78 1.51 5.36 5.25
CA PRO A 78 0.89 6.34 4.35
C PRO A 78 -0.25 5.77 3.51
N ILE A 79 -0.14 4.51 3.07
CA ILE A 79 -1.21 3.84 2.31
C ILE A 79 -2.44 3.65 3.20
N PHE A 80 -2.29 3.29 4.48
CA PHE A 80 -3.40 3.18 5.43
C PHE A 80 -4.06 4.53 5.69
N GLU A 81 -3.29 5.60 5.87
CA GLU A 81 -3.84 6.95 6.04
C GLU A 81 -4.66 7.40 4.83
N ILE A 82 -4.20 7.11 3.61
CA ILE A 82 -4.99 7.36 2.38
C ILE A 82 -6.22 6.45 2.35
N SER A 83 -6.09 5.18 2.75
CA SER A 83 -7.19 4.22 2.79
C SER A 83 -8.36 4.71 3.66
N LYS A 84 -8.06 5.34 4.80
CA LYS A 84 -9.09 5.89 5.70
C LYS A 84 -9.91 6.98 5.01
N LYS A 85 -9.28 7.82 4.18
CA LYS A 85 -9.99 8.85 3.38
C LYS A 85 -10.98 8.22 2.41
N PHE A 86 -10.55 7.20 1.67
CA PHE A 86 -11.42 6.45 0.75
C PHE A 86 -12.56 5.68 1.44
N GLN A 87 -12.52 5.49 2.76
CA GLN A 87 -13.65 4.91 3.52
C GLN A 87 -14.72 5.94 3.90
N VAL A 88 -14.36 7.23 3.95
CA VAL A 88 -15.24 8.35 4.32
C VAL A 88 -15.80 9.07 3.08
N GLU A 89 -15.06 9.05 1.96
CA GLU A 89 -15.48 9.68 0.71
C GLU A 89 -16.75 9.01 0.13
N GLU A 90 -17.81 9.82 -0.06
CA GLU A 90 -19.06 9.44 -0.73
C GLU A 90 -18.83 8.98 -2.19
#